data_AF-A0AAV5WU37-F1
#
_entry.id   AF-A0AAV5WU37-F1
#
_cell.length_a   1.000
_cell.length_b   1.000
_cell.length_c   1.000
_cell.angle_alpha   90.00
_cell.angle_beta   90.00
_cell.angle_gamma   90.00
#
_symmetry.space_group_name_H-M   'P 1'
#
loop_
_entity.id
_entity.type
_entity.pdbx_description
1 polymer ?
#
loop_
_entity_poly.entity_id
_entity_poly.type
_entity_poly.pdbx_seq_one_letter_code
_entity_poly.pdbx_strand_id
1 'polypeptide(L)'
;KLITPIYREIMGMPEVKEDPAQTSGENCGQPMNVSSIVLHEFSKRGYITMMAEDWMNGVFNWPGCKGFPTQPTTHYLRPFQTAYENSALITDIQGKRNCFETHHFLNDYFDQFVAAYPGAPKVALLWATELGHGNAEIPFHADGEYRALFGRHQKEFDNSFLFFMGDHGPRLSAISRTVTGLRDQSNPLMMISIPRRLRKTTSILANLRANGKKLLTHFDLYATFRDIAESFAGAKEKTNFDKTEDKMGLMGTSLFRPLPAGSRTCKTLPIPLQYCLCKIDKARMEIEPKHFQIVELITNTINAQLSDNGFAKMCETLSPDQMISIERVMGSTALFDVTIR
;
A
#
# COMPACT_ATOMS: atom_id res chain seq x y z
N LYS A 1 5.87 3.81 -8.27
CA LYS A 1 6.04 3.31 -9.66
C LYS A 1 5.08 2.16 -9.87
N LEU A 2 4.75 1.82 -11.12
CA LEU A 2 3.93 0.67 -11.45
C LEU A 2 4.86 -0.50 -11.78
N ILE A 3 4.68 -1.64 -11.12
CA ILE A 3 5.58 -2.80 -11.20
C ILE A 3 4.98 -3.99 -11.94
N THR A 4 3.75 -3.82 -12.44
CA THR A 4 3.02 -4.84 -13.18
C THR A 4 2.12 -4.10 -14.16
N PRO A 5 2.05 -4.53 -15.43
CA PRO A 5 1.15 -3.91 -16.39
C PRO A 5 -0.29 -4.00 -15.92
N ILE A 6 -1.08 -2.99 -16.28
CA ILE A 6 -2.50 -2.96 -15.99
C ILE A 6 -3.24 -3.11 -17.30
N TYR A 7 -3.69 -4.34 -17.54
CA TYR A 7 -4.47 -4.73 -18.71
C TYR A 7 -5.89 -4.18 -18.61
N ARG A 8 -6.17 -3.13 -19.39
CA ARG A 8 -7.50 -2.47 -19.44
C ARG A 8 -8.11 -2.46 -20.84
N GLU A 9 -7.43 -3.08 -21.81
CA GLU A 9 -7.89 -3.18 -23.20
C GLU A 9 -9.21 -3.95 -23.29
N ILE A 10 -9.37 -4.99 -22.47
CA ILE A 10 -10.61 -5.75 -22.31
C ILE A 10 -11.80 -4.89 -21.82
N MET A 11 -11.52 -3.73 -21.23
CA MET A 11 -12.51 -2.73 -20.82
C MET A 11 -12.60 -1.56 -21.82
N GLY A 12 -11.92 -1.64 -22.97
CA GLY A 12 -11.87 -0.58 -23.98
C GLY A 12 -11.03 0.63 -23.57
N MET A 13 -9.99 0.43 -22.75
CA MET A 13 -9.01 1.47 -22.40
C MET A 13 -7.59 1.02 -22.69
N PRO A 14 -6.67 1.93 -23.01
CA PRO A 14 -5.29 1.57 -23.25
C PRO A 14 -4.66 0.94 -21.99
N GLU A 15 -3.81 -0.05 -22.22
CA GLU A 15 -2.96 -0.64 -21.18
C GLU A 15 -2.10 0.45 -20.49
N VAL A 16 -1.92 0.31 -19.18
CA VAL A 16 -0.85 1.04 -18.48
C VAL A 16 0.35 0.13 -18.39
N LYS A 17 1.39 0.46 -19.16
CA LYS A 17 2.65 -0.26 -19.09
C LYS A 17 3.30 -0.06 -17.73
N GLU A 18 3.92 -1.12 -17.22
CA GLU A 18 4.79 -1.02 -16.06
C GLU A 18 5.99 -0.09 -16.32
N ASP A 19 6.62 0.36 -15.24
CA ASP A 19 7.85 1.14 -15.33
C ASP A 19 8.97 0.22 -15.86
N PRO A 20 9.61 0.53 -17.01
CA PRO A 20 10.60 -0.35 -17.65
C PRO A 20 11.78 -0.72 -16.76
N ALA A 21 12.05 0.05 -15.70
CA ALA A 21 13.10 -0.24 -14.73
C ALA A 21 12.72 -1.31 -13.70
N GLN A 22 11.50 -1.85 -13.72
CA GLN A 22 10.95 -2.75 -12.70
C GLN A 22 9.93 -3.73 -13.30
N THR A 23 10.38 -4.67 -14.13
CA THR A 23 9.59 -5.82 -14.57
C THR A 23 9.36 -6.78 -13.40
N SER A 24 8.11 -7.22 -13.20
CA SER A 24 7.73 -8.15 -12.14
C SER A 24 8.48 -9.48 -12.25
N GLY A 25 9.35 -9.77 -11.27
CA GLY A 25 10.11 -11.03 -11.16
C GLY A 25 11.55 -10.86 -10.69
N GLU A 26 12.16 -9.70 -10.91
CA GLU A 26 13.62 -9.50 -10.68
C GLU A 26 13.99 -8.44 -9.61
N ASN A 27 13.02 -7.74 -9.02
CA ASN A 27 13.34 -6.60 -8.14
C ASN A 27 13.93 -6.98 -6.77
N CYS A 28 13.58 -8.12 -6.18
CA CYS A 28 14.15 -8.50 -4.87
C CYS A 28 15.63 -8.90 -4.97
N GLY A 29 16.08 -9.34 -6.16
CA GLY A 29 17.48 -9.64 -6.43
C GLY A 29 18.39 -8.40 -6.57
N GLN A 30 17.82 -7.19 -6.66
CA GLN A 30 18.57 -5.95 -6.83
C GLN A 30 18.42 -5.03 -5.61
N PRO A 31 19.48 -4.30 -5.21
CA PRO A 31 19.37 -3.31 -4.15
C PRO A 31 18.40 -2.18 -4.53
N MET A 32 17.61 -1.72 -3.57
CA MET A 32 16.69 -0.60 -3.76
C MET A 32 17.43 0.73 -3.88
N ASN A 33 16.96 1.59 -4.78
CA ASN A 33 17.49 2.94 -4.93
C ASN A 33 16.80 3.90 -3.92
N VAL A 34 17.57 4.55 -3.06
CA VAL A 34 17.06 5.54 -2.09
C VAL A 34 16.25 6.65 -2.76
N SER A 35 16.59 7.04 -3.98
CA SER A 35 15.85 8.08 -4.71
C SER A 35 14.42 7.67 -5.11
N SER A 36 14.08 6.39 -5.00
CA SER A 36 12.75 5.86 -5.36
C SER A 36 11.70 6.02 -4.26
N ILE A 37 12.10 6.23 -3.00
CA ILE A 37 11.16 6.42 -1.90
C ILE A 37 10.79 7.89 -1.72
N VAL A 38 9.56 8.14 -1.27
CA VAL A 38 9.06 9.52 -1.12
C VAL A 38 9.83 10.32 -0.07
N LEU A 39 10.40 9.66 0.95
CA LEU A 39 11.21 10.32 2.00
C LEU A 39 12.43 11.04 1.42
N HIS A 40 12.98 10.57 0.30
CA HIS A 40 14.08 11.25 -0.39
C HIS A 40 13.66 12.63 -0.93
N GLU A 41 12.40 12.81 -1.35
CA GLU A 41 11.89 14.11 -1.80
C GLU A 41 11.77 15.13 -0.67
N PHE A 42 11.49 14.66 0.55
CA PHE A 42 11.54 15.47 1.76
C PHE A 42 12.99 15.80 2.15
N SER A 43 13.89 14.82 2.09
CA SER A 43 15.32 15.02 2.38
C SER A 43 15.94 16.09 1.48
N LYS A 44 15.66 16.06 0.17
CA LYS A 44 16.11 17.09 -0.79
C LYS A 44 15.67 18.51 -0.43
N ARG A 45 14.59 18.62 0.35
CA ARG A 45 13.95 19.87 0.73
C ARG A 45 14.26 20.28 2.18
N GLY A 46 15.28 19.66 2.78
CA GLY A 46 15.80 20.02 4.09
C GLY A 46 15.03 19.44 5.28
N TYR A 47 14.12 18.49 5.05
CA TYR A 47 13.47 17.77 6.15
C TYR A 47 14.46 16.80 6.78
N ILE A 48 14.44 16.71 8.12
CA ILE A 48 15.03 15.58 8.82
C ILE A 48 14.11 14.38 8.58
N THR A 49 14.67 13.26 8.12
CA THR A 49 13.90 12.09 7.71
C THR A 49 14.13 10.92 8.65
N MET A 50 13.06 10.20 9.01
CA MET A 50 13.15 8.94 9.76
C MET A 50 12.42 7.82 9.04
N MET A 51 13.04 6.64 9.02
CA MET A 51 12.41 5.37 8.68
C MET A 51 12.67 4.38 9.83
N ALA A 52 11.60 3.87 10.43
CA ALA A 52 11.68 2.98 11.57
C ALA A 52 10.66 1.85 11.43
N GLU A 53 11.14 0.62 11.59
CA GLU A 53 10.34 -0.61 11.49
C GLU A 53 10.67 -1.49 12.70
N ASP A 54 9.69 -2.25 13.19
CA ASP A 54 9.80 -3.10 14.37
C ASP A 54 10.09 -4.58 14.04
N TRP A 55 10.49 -4.87 12.79
CA TRP A 55 10.84 -6.19 12.29
C TRP A 55 12.06 -6.15 11.37
N MET A 56 13.00 -7.08 11.52
CA MET A 56 14.22 -7.14 10.72
C MET A 56 13.92 -7.56 9.27
N ASN A 57 12.78 -8.19 9.01
CA ASN A 57 12.28 -8.47 7.67
C ASN A 57 11.28 -7.39 7.23
N GLY A 58 11.69 -6.13 7.33
CA GLY A 58 10.85 -4.97 7.02
C GLY A 58 10.31 -4.93 5.59
N VAL A 59 9.45 -3.94 5.34
CA VAL A 59 8.66 -3.73 4.11
C VAL A 59 9.53 -3.71 2.86
N PHE A 60 10.76 -3.22 2.98
CA PHE A 60 11.66 -3.02 1.85
C PHE A 60 12.63 -4.19 1.62
N ASN A 61 12.70 -5.16 2.52
CA ASN A 61 13.63 -6.29 2.41
C ASN A 61 12.96 -7.68 2.50
N TRP A 62 11.63 -7.73 2.64
CA TRP A 62 10.86 -8.96 2.64
C TRP A 62 10.00 -9.13 1.37
N PRO A 63 9.79 -10.37 0.87
CA PRO A 63 10.53 -11.59 1.20
C PRO A 63 11.82 -11.72 0.38
N GLY A 64 12.96 -11.90 1.06
CA GLY A 64 14.24 -12.17 0.39
C GLY A 64 14.75 -11.04 -0.52
N CYS A 65 14.31 -9.81 -0.30
CA CYS A 65 14.71 -8.65 -1.09
C CYS A 65 15.97 -8.01 -0.50
N LYS A 66 16.87 -7.49 -1.34
CA LYS A 66 18.14 -6.89 -0.86
C LYS A 66 17.97 -5.63 -0.02
N GLY A 67 16.81 -4.95 -0.11
CA GLY A 67 16.57 -3.69 0.59
C GLY A 67 17.52 -2.58 0.15
N PHE A 68 17.72 -1.58 1.00
CA PHE A 68 18.62 -0.45 0.70
C PHE A 68 20.09 -0.81 0.99
N PRO A 69 21.01 -0.59 0.05
CA PRO A 69 22.44 -0.87 0.26
C PRO A 69 23.11 0.16 1.18
N THR A 70 22.50 1.33 1.34
CA THR A 70 22.95 2.42 2.21
C THR A 70 21.76 2.98 2.99
N GLN A 71 22.05 3.73 4.06
CA GLN A 71 21.03 4.33 4.90
C GLN A 71 20.11 5.27 4.07
N PRO A 72 18.79 5.02 3.99
CA PRO A 72 17.90 5.75 3.08
C PRO A 72 17.36 7.07 3.65
N THR A 73 17.55 7.31 4.95
CA THR A 73 17.02 8.47 5.69
C THR A 73 18.05 8.97 6.70
N THR A 74 17.81 10.13 7.33
CA THR A 74 18.70 10.67 8.37
C THR A 74 18.75 9.76 9.60
N HIS A 75 17.60 9.18 9.97
CA HIS A 75 17.40 8.31 11.11
C HIS A 75 16.80 6.98 10.66
N TYR A 76 17.56 5.88 10.79
CA TYR A 76 17.17 4.56 10.31
C TYR A 76 17.30 3.51 11.40
N LEU A 77 16.17 2.94 11.87
CA LEU A 77 16.16 2.02 13.02
C LEU A 77 16.74 0.63 12.70
N ARG A 78 16.83 0.25 11.43
CA ARG A 78 17.20 -1.09 10.98
C ARG A 78 18.47 -1.68 11.61
N PRO A 79 19.61 -0.96 11.74
CA PRO A 79 20.81 -1.52 12.36
C PRO A 79 20.55 -1.99 13.79
N PHE A 80 19.79 -1.21 14.57
CA PHE A 80 19.35 -1.62 15.90
C PHE A 80 18.43 -2.84 15.83
N GLN A 81 17.40 -2.81 14.97
CA GLN A 81 16.45 -3.92 14.83
C GLN A 81 17.15 -5.25 14.49
N THR A 82 18.12 -5.18 13.57
CA THR A 82 18.94 -6.35 13.17
C THR A 82 19.78 -6.87 14.33
N ALA A 83 20.37 -5.98 15.12
CA ALA A 83 21.18 -6.36 16.28
C ALA A 83 20.32 -6.95 17.41
N TYR A 84 19.13 -6.37 17.64
CA TYR A 84 18.16 -6.83 18.63
C TYR A 84 17.70 -8.26 18.30
N GLU A 85 17.14 -8.50 17.11
CA GLU A 85 16.55 -9.80 16.79
C GLU A 85 17.58 -10.92 16.56
N ASN A 86 18.83 -10.59 16.21
CA ASN A 86 19.91 -11.60 16.10
C ASN A 86 20.58 -11.91 17.44
N SER A 87 20.21 -11.23 18.53
CA SER A 87 20.84 -11.42 19.84
C SER A 87 19.89 -12.09 20.82
N ALA A 88 20.09 -13.39 21.05
CA ALA A 88 19.33 -14.16 22.03
C ALA A 88 19.37 -13.50 23.43
N LEU A 89 20.54 -12.98 23.83
CA LEU A 89 20.72 -12.27 25.10
C LEU A 89 19.82 -11.03 25.19
N ILE A 90 19.79 -10.18 24.14
CA ILE A 90 18.99 -8.97 24.16
C ILE A 90 17.50 -9.33 24.15
N THR A 91 17.07 -10.30 23.33
CA THR A 91 15.67 -10.74 23.31
C THR A 91 15.22 -11.40 24.61
N ASP A 92 16.13 -12.00 25.38
CA ASP A 92 15.79 -12.59 26.68
C ASP A 92 15.64 -11.51 27.77
N ILE A 93 16.41 -10.42 27.70
CA ILE A 93 16.35 -9.30 28.66
C ILE A 93 15.24 -8.29 28.28
N GLN A 94 14.99 -8.07 26.98
CA GLN A 94 14.09 -7.03 26.46
C GLN A 94 13.09 -7.58 25.44
N GLY A 95 12.62 -8.82 25.61
CA GLY A 95 11.58 -9.40 24.76
C GLY A 95 10.27 -9.67 25.50
N LYS A 96 9.37 -10.39 24.81
CA LYS A 96 7.97 -10.62 25.24
C LYS A 96 7.85 -11.22 26.65
N ARG A 97 8.85 -11.99 27.12
CA ARG A 97 8.89 -12.54 28.49
C ARG A 97 8.93 -11.47 29.59
N ASN A 98 9.43 -10.29 29.26
CA ASN A 98 9.50 -9.14 30.17
C ASN A 98 8.44 -8.07 29.85
N CYS A 99 7.33 -8.47 29.19
CA CYS A 99 6.27 -7.57 28.74
C CYS A 99 6.77 -6.45 27.82
N PHE A 100 7.84 -6.72 27.07
CA PHE A 100 8.42 -5.80 26.10
C PHE A 100 8.22 -6.32 24.68
N GLU A 101 7.71 -5.47 23.80
CA GLU A 101 7.40 -5.79 22.41
C GLU A 101 8.14 -4.83 21.47
N THR A 102 8.38 -5.25 20.23
CA THR A 102 9.25 -4.49 19.31
C THR A 102 8.67 -3.12 18.94
N HIS A 103 7.34 -2.95 18.97
CA HIS A 103 6.71 -1.65 18.78
C HIS A 103 7.03 -0.65 19.90
N HIS A 104 7.46 -1.09 21.08
CA HIS A 104 7.95 -0.20 22.14
C HIS A 104 9.24 0.50 21.70
N PHE A 105 10.21 -0.21 21.10
CA PHE A 105 11.41 0.43 20.52
C PHE A 105 11.06 1.41 19.40
N LEU A 106 10.09 1.06 18.55
CA LEU A 106 9.60 1.92 17.49
C LEU A 106 9.05 3.24 18.06
N ASN A 107 8.23 3.15 19.10
CA ASN A 107 7.63 4.30 19.77
C ASN A 107 8.67 5.16 20.51
N ASP A 108 9.63 4.53 21.21
CA ASP A 108 10.71 5.23 21.93
C ASP A 108 11.66 5.95 20.96
N TYR A 109 11.94 5.35 19.80
CA TYR A 109 12.75 6.00 18.77
C TYR A 109 12.03 7.20 18.15
N PHE A 110 10.71 7.10 17.96
CA PHE A 110 9.90 8.23 17.51
C PHE A 110 9.89 9.37 18.51
N ASP A 111 9.79 9.10 19.81
CA ASP A 111 9.87 10.15 20.85
C ASP A 111 11.16 10.95 20.76
N GLN A 112 12.28 10.24 20.66
CA GLN A 112 13.60 10.86 20.52
C GLN A 112 13.69 11.69 19.23
N PHE A 113 13.17 11.16 18.12
CA PHE A 113 13.15 11.86 16.84
C PHE A 113 12.30 13.13 16.87
N VAL A 114 11.14 13.09 17.51
CA VAL A 114 10.26 14.25 17.69
C VAL A 114 10.96 15.35 18.50
N ALA A 115 11.59 14.97 19.61
CA ALA A 115 12.30 15.87 20.52
C ALA A 115 13.58 16.46 19.91
N ALA A 116 14.26 15.73 19.03
CA ALA A 116 15.45 16.19 18.33
C ALA A 116 15.13 17.34 17.35
N TYR A 117 16.12 18.14 16.97
CA TYR A 117 15.99 19.20 15.95
C TYR A 117 14.77 20.14 16.15
N PRO A 118 14.67 20.86 17.28
CA PRO A 118 13.57 21.79 17.51
C PRO A 118 13.50 22.83 16.38
N GLY A 119 12.30 23.06 15.86
CA GLY A 119 12.05 24.00 14.75
C GLY A 119 12.40 23.51 13.35
N ALA A 120 13.10 22.38 13.20
CA ALA A 120 13.37 21.79 11.89
C ALA A 120 12.13 21.04 11.35
N PRO A 121 11.84 21.10 10.04
CA PRO A 121 10.81 20.27 9.42
C PRO A 121 11.23 18.81 9.46
N LYS A 122 10.28 17.92 9.80
CA LYS A 122 10.51 16.48 9.97
C LYS A 122 9.51 15.67 9.16
N VAL A 123 9.93 14.50 8.70
CA VAL A 123 9.05 13.45 8.18
C VAL A 123 9.49 12.11 8.74
N ALA A 124 8.53 11.29 9.16
CA ALA A 124 8.78 9.97 9.71
C ALA A 124 7.87 8.94 9.05
N LEU A 125 8.45 7.81 8.65
CA LEU A 125 7.75 6.58 8.35
C LEU A 125 7.99 5.61 9.51
N LEU A 126 6.92 5.26 10.21
CA LEU A 126 6.92 4.24 11.26
C LEU A 126 6.12 3.04 10.76
N TRP A 127 6.65 1.84 10.96
CA TRP A 127 6.00 0.62 10.49
C TRP A 127 6.00 -0.47 11.56
N ALA A 128 4.84 -0.68 12.17
CA ALA A 128 4.63 -1.66 13.23
C ALA A 128 4.16 -3.01 12.64
N THR A 129 5.09 -3.76 12.07
CA THR A 129 4.84 -5.07 11.44
C THR A 129 4.46 -6.11 12.48
N GLU A 130 5.28 -6.29 13.52
CA GLU A 130 5.07 -7.37 14.50
C GLU A 130 3.71 -7.27 15.20
N LEU A 131 3.25 -6.04 15.43
CA LEU A 131 1.96 -5.77 16.04
C LEU A 131 0.78 -6.19 15.14
N GLY A 132 0.88 -6.02 13.82
CA GLY A 132 -0.25 -6.16 12.88
C GLY A 132 -0.16 -7.30 11.85
N HIS A 133 0.99 -7.95 11.69
CA HIS A 133 1.24 -8.84 10.56
C HIS A 133 0.47 -10.16 10.63
N GLY A 134 0.50 -10.84 11.78
CA GLY A 134 0.03 -12.22 11.92
C GLY A 134 -1.48 -12.37 12.19
N ASN A 135 -2.06 -11.46 12.98
CA ASN A 135 -3.43 -11.58 13.45
C ASN A 135 -4.06 -10.19 13.64
N ALA A 136 -5.23 -9.99 13.01
CA ALA A 136 -6.01 -8.76 13.08
C ALA A 136 -6.49 -8.40 14.49
N GLU A 137 -6.48 -9.33 15.44
CA GLU A 137 -6.88 -9.12 16.83
C GLU A 137 -5.74 -8.63 17.73
N ILE A 138 -4.48 -8.86 17.35
CA ILE A 138 -3.33 -8.49 18.18
C ILE A 138 -3.27 -6.95 18.37
N PRO A 139 -3.44 -6.10 17.35
CA PRO A 139 -3.31 -4.65 17.52
C PRO A 139 -4.17 -4.03 18.63
N PHE A 140 -5.29 -4.66 19.01
CA PHE A 140 -6.21 -4.11 20.03
C PHE A 140 -5.56 -3.97 21.42
N HIS A 141 -4.60 -4.82 21.79
CA HIS A 141 -3.95 -4.70 23.10
C HIS A 141 -3.06 -3.44 23.21
N ALA A 142 -2.57 -2.93 22.07
CA ALA A 142 -1.74 -1.73 22.01
C ALA A 142 -2.55 -0.43 21.83
N ASP A 143 -3.88 -0.48 21.73
CA ASP A 143 -4.73 0.71 21.52
C ASP A 143 -4.48 1.79 22.58
N GLY A 144 -4.39 1.40 23.85
CA GLY A 144 -4.09 2.30 24.96
C GLY A 144 -2.72 2.96 24.84
N GLU A 145 -1.71 2.23 24.34
CA GLU A 145 -0.35 2.74 24.15
C GLU A 145 -0.29 3.74 23.00
N TYR A 146 -0.94 3.46 21.87
CA TYR A 146 -1.01 4.39 20.74
C TYR A 146 -1.86 5.62 21.08
N ARG A 147 -2.94 5.47 21.85
CA ARG A 147 -3.68 6.60 22.41
C ARG A 147 -2.77 7.49 23.26
N ALA A 148 -1.92 6.90 24.12
CA ALA A 148 -0.97 7.65 24.93
C ALA A 148 0.12 8.33 24.06
N LEU A 149 0.62 7.65 23.03
CA LEU A 149 1.57 8.19 22.03
C LEU A 149 0.98 9.43 21.31
N PHE A 150 -0.25 9.33 20.81
CA PHE A 150 -0.92 10.46 20.16
C PHE A 150 -1.23 11.60 21.13
N GLY A 151 -1.56 11.27 22.38
CA GLY A 151 -1.82 12.25 23.44
C GLY A 151 -0.57 13.04 23.83
N ARG A 152 0.58 12.37 24.01
CA ARG A 152 1.82 13.02 24.44
C ARG A 152 2.43 13.92 23.37
N HIS A 153 2.21 13.61 22.08
CA HIS A 153 2.68 14.40 20.92
C HIS A 153 1.57 15.25 20.28
N GLN A 154 0.51 15.57 21.03
CA GLN A 154 -0.63 16.29 20.48
C GLN A 154 -0.24 17.65 19.87
N LYS A 155 0.71 18.37 20.47
CA LYS A 155 1.14 19.70 19.99
C LYS A 155 1.84 19.60 18.64
N GLU A 156 2.64 18.57 18.45
CA GLU A 156 3.36 18.26 17.23
C GLU A 156 2.39 17.83 16.14
N PHE A 157 1.42 16.96 16.47
CA PHE A 157 0.37 16.55 15.55
C PHE A 157 -0.60 17.68 15.17
N ASP A 158 -0.84 18.65 16.05
CA ASP A 158 -1.63 19.85 15.72
C ASP A 158 -0.98 20.69 14.60
N ASN A 159 0.33 20.54 14.39
CA ASN A 159 1.09 21.18 13.32
C ASN A 159 1.58 20.24 12.21
N SER A 160 1.18 18.96 12.23
CA SER A 160 1.68 17.93 11.31
C SER A 160 0.57 17.31 10.47
N PHE A 161 0.95 16.76 9.31
CA PHE A 161 0.12 15.80 8.60
C PHE A 161 0.40 14.42 9.17
N LEU A 162 -0.64 13.74 9.68
CA LEU A 162 -0.56 12.38 10.21
C LEU A 162 -1.39 11.46 9.33
N PHE A 163 -0.75 10.40 8.84
CA PHE A 163 -1.36 9.32 8.08
C PHE A 163 -1.24 8.05 8.92
N PHE A 164 -2.37 7.48 9.30
CA PHE A 164 -2.44 6.21 10.02
C PHE A 164 -3.13 5.19 9.11
N MET A 165 -2.37 4.20 8.63
CA MET A 165 -2.82 3.33 7.55
C MET A 165 -2.17 1.94 7.59
N GLY A 166 -2.82 0.97 6.95
CA GLY A 166 -2.20 -0.28 6.55
C GLY A 166 -1.78 -0.27 5.07
N ASP A 167 -0.88 -1.16 4.68
CA ASP A 167 -0.58 -1.49 3.28
C ASP A 167 -1.65 -2.38 2.65
N HIS A 168 -2.28 -3.23 3.46
CA HIS A 168 -3.39 -4.10 3.07
C HIS A 168 -4.33 -4.38 4.26
N GLY A 169 -5.51 -4.94 4.01
CA GLY A 169 -6.36 -5.51 5.06
C GLY A 169 -5.90 -6.91 5.52
N PRO A 170 -6.58 -7.54 6.49
CA PRO A 170 -6.14 -8.82 7.05
C PRO A 170 -6.03 -9.97 6.04
N ARG A 171 -4.84 -10.59 5.95
CA ARG A 171 -4.57 -11.74 5.05
C ARG A 171 -4.51 -13.09 5.76
N LEU A 172 -4.08 -13.12 7.02
CA LEU A 172 -3.67 -14.35 7.71
C LEU A 172 -4.67 -14.89 8.75
N SER A 173 -5.62 -14.08 9.22
CA SER A 173 -6.62 -14.51 10.20
C SER A 173 -7.88 -15.09 9.54
N ALA A 174 -8.74 -15.76 10.32
CA ALA A 174 -9.96 -16.39 9.80
C ALA A 174 -10.88 -15.43 9.01
N ILE A 175 -10.84 -14.13 9.34
CA ILE A 175 -11.61 -13.10 8.62
C ILE A 175 -11.25 -13.03 7.14
N SER A 176 -10.00 -13.36 6.75
CA SER A 176 -9.52 -13.29 5.37
C SER A 176 -10.23 -14.28 4.45
N ARG A 177 -10.89 -15.30 5.01
CA ARG A 177 -11.70 -16.30 4.27
C ARG A 177 -13.14 -15.86 4.03
N THR A 178 -13.56 -14.75 4.63
CA THR A 178 -14.91 -14.20 4.44
C THR A 178 -14.95 -13.31 3.21
N VAL A 179 -16.12 -13.13 2.61
CA VAL A 179 -16.31 -12.21 1.47
C VAL A 179 -15.88 -10.78 1.85
N THR A 180 -16.18 -10.34 3.07
CA THR A 180 -15.75 -9.03 3.59
C THR A 180 -14.24 -8.95 3.72
N GLY A 181 -13.60 -9.96 4.32
CA GLY A 181 -12.14 -9.96 4.49
C GLY A 181 -11.38 -9.99 3.16
N LEU A 182 -11.85 -10.75 2.16
CA LEU A 182 -11.28 -10.72 0.81
C LEU A 182 -11.34 -9.31 0.19
N ARG A 183 -12.44 -8.59 0.42
CA ARG A 183 -12.57 -7.20 -0.01
C ARG A 183 -11.64 -6.27 0.77
N ASP A 184 -11.56 -6.44 2.08
CA ASP A 184 -10.74 -5.61 2.96
C ASP A 184 -9.24 -5.78 2.70
N GLN A 185 -8.78 -6.94 2.24
CA GLN A 185 -7.40 -7.15 1.79
C GLN A 185 -6.96 -6.09 0.77
N SER A 186 -7.86 -5.70 -0.15
CA SER A 186 -7.60 -4.68 -1.17
C SER A 186 -8.11 -3.28 -0.77
N ASN A 187 -8.66 -3.12 0.43
CA ASN A 187 -9.23 -1.87 0.94
C ASN A 187 -8.68 -1.55 2.35
N PRO A 188 -7.36 -1.30 2.49
CA PRO A 188 -6.78 -0.99 3.78
C PRO A 188 -7.38 0.27 4.41
N LEU A 189 -7.41 0.29 5.75
CA LEU A 189 -7.73 1.49 6.49
C LEU A 189 -6.72 2.59 6.18
N MET A 190 -7.21 3.82 5.98
CA MET A 190 -6.39 5.02 5.95
C MET A 190 -7.13 6.16 6.66
N MET A 191 -6.53 6.67 7.71
CA MET A 191 -6.99 7.85 8.44
C MET A 191 -5.97 8.99 8.23
N ILE A 192 -6.48 10.19 7.97
CA ILE A 192 -5.64 11.38 7.73
C ILE A 192 -6.06 12.49 8.68
N SER A 193 -5.12 12.99 9.47
CA SER A 193 -5.22 14.25 10.21
C SER A 193 -4.30 15.28 9.56
N ILE A 194 -4.80 16.51 9.41
CA ILE A 194 -4.02 17.63 8.86
C ILE A 194 -3.78 18.70 9.93
N PRO A 195 -2.75 19.55 9.76
CA PRO A 195 -2.45 20.64 10.70
C PRO A 195 -3.68 21.49 11.00
N ARG A 196 -3.91 21.78 12.28
CA ARG A 196 -5.12 22.44 12.78
C ARG A 196 -5.38 23.79 12.14
N ARG A 197 -4.32 24.55 11.85
CA ARG A 197 -4.40 25.83 11.12
C ARG A 197 -4.99 25.65 9.72
N LEU A 198 -4.49 24.66 8.97
CA LEU A 198 -4.90 24.42 7.58
C LEU A 198 -6.36 24.01 7.44
N ARG A 199 -6.95 23.40 8.48
CA ARG A 199 -8.39 23.07 8.52
C ARG A 199 -9.31 24.27 8.31
N LYS A 200 -8.83 25.48 8.66
CA LYS A 200 -9.59 26.73 8.56
C LYS A 200 -9.04 27.69 7.49
N THR A 201 -7.76 27.59 7.16
CA THR A 201 -7.10 28.56 6.25
C THR A 201 -6.95 28.06 4.82
N THR A 202 -7.31 26.82 4.51
CA THR A 202 -7.24 26.25 3.16
C THR A 202 -8.44 25.34 2.89
N SER A 203 -8.63 24.96 1.61
CA SER A 203 -9.63 23.98 1.18
C SER A 203 -9.23 22.52 1.43
N ILE A 204 -8.04 22.24 1.96
CA ILE A 204 -7.52 20.87 2.13
C ILE A 204 -8.51 19.97 2.87
N LEU A 205 -9.12 20.45 3.97
CA LEU A 205 -10.07 19.64 4.73
C LEU A 205 -11.36 19.35 3.93
N ALA A 206 -11.85 20.33 3.16
CA ALA A 206 -13.01 20.15 2.30
C ALA A 206 -12.72 19.16 1.17
N ASN A 207 -11.56 19.30 0.53
CA ASN A 207 -11.08 18.38 -0.51
C ASN A 207 -10.93 16.96 0.03
N LEU A 208 -10.29 16.77 1.19
CA LEU A 208 -10.16 15.45 1.83
C LEU A 208 -11.52 14.80 2.11
N ARG A 209 -12.49 15.56 2.64
CA ARG A 209 -13.85 15.04 2.88
C ARG A 209 -14.58 14.66 1.59
N ALA A 210 -14.40 15.42 0.52
CA ALA A 210 -14.98 15.12 -0.77
C ALA A 210 -14.30 13.90 -1.43
N ASN A 211 -12.97 13.83 -1.34
CA ASN A 211 -12.16 12.80 -1.95
C ASN A 211 -12.24 11.45 -1.21
N GLY A 212 -12.41 11.47 0.12
CA GLY A 212 -12.59 10.27 0.93
C GLY A 212 -13.88 9.48 0.64
N LYS A 213 -14.78 10.01 -0.21
CA LYS A 213 -15.99 9.33 -0.69
C LYS A 213 -15.80 8.70 -2.09
N LYS A 214 -14.59 8.73 -2.64
CA LYS A 214 -14.26 8.25 -3.99
C LYS A 214 -13.29 7.08 -3.90
N LEU A 215 -13.17 6.32 -4.99
CA LEU A 215 -12.15 5.29 -5.13
C LEU A 215 -10.75 5.95 -5.26
N LEU A 216 -9.84 5.59 -4.36
CA LEU A 216 -8.49 6.12 -4.27
C LEU A 216 -7.47 5.00 -4.49
N THR A 217 -6.24 5.37 -4.83
CA THR A 217 -5.10 4.46 -5.00
C THR A 217 -3.90 4.94 -4.19
N HIS A 218 -2.93 4.06 -3.94
CA HIS A 218 -1.65 4.48 -3.37
C HIS A 218 -0.88 5.48 -4.26
N PHE A 219 -1.20 5.59 -5.55
CA PHE A 219 -0.64 6.65 -6.40
C PHE A 219 -1.15 8.04 -6.01
N ASP A 220 -2.41 8.17 -5.58
CA ASP A 220 -2.96 9.42 -5.06
C ASP A 220 -2.29 9.79 -3.72
N LEU A 221 -2.00 8.78 -2.89
CA LEU A 221 -1.26 8.97 -1.65
C LEU A 221 0.18 9.45 -1.90
N TYR A 222 0.89 8.81 -2.84
CA TYR A 222 2.23 9.26 -3.25
C TYR A 222 2.20 10.70 -3.78
N ALA A 223 1.20 11.04 -4.61
CA ALA A 223 1.02 12.41 -5.09
C ALA A 223 0.72 13.40 -3.96
N THR A 224 -0.01 12.97 -2.93
CA THR A 224 -0.27 13.78 -1.72
C THR A 224 1.01 14.07 -0.94
N PHE A 225 1.86 13.06 -0.74
CA PHE A 225 3.15 13.24 -0.07
C PHE A 225 4.09 14.16 -0.86
N ARG A 226 4.12 14.04 -2.19
CA ARG A 226 4.83 14.96 -3.08
C ARG A 226 4.31 16.40 -2.94
N ASP A 227 2.99 16.57 -2.93
CA ASP A 227 2.33 17.86 -2.76
C ASP A 227 2.65 18.48 -1.38
N ILE A 228 2.75 17.67 -0.32
CA ILE A 228 3.21 18.14 1.00
C ILE A 228 4.66 18.64 0.90
N ALA A 229 5.56 17.81 0.39
CA ALA A 229 6.97 18.15 0.30
C ALA A 229 7.18 19.44 -0.52
N GLU A 230 6.44 19.64 -1.60
CA GLU A 230 6.57 20.79 -2.48
C GLU A 230 5.88 22.06 -1.95
N SER A 231 4.72 21.92 -1.32
CA SER A 231 3.90 23.07 -0.90
C SER A 231 4.28 23.64 0.47
N PHE A 232 4.96 22.85 1.31
CA PHE A 232 5.30 23.26 2.68
C PHE A 232 6.81 23.31 2.94
N ALA A 233 7.65 23.05 1.94
CA ALA A 233 9.09 23.24 2.04
C ALA A 233 9.52 24.66 1.65
N GLY A 234 10.08 25.40 2.61
CA GLY A 234 10.61 26.75 2.39
C GLY A 234 9.51 27.78 2.11
N ALA A 235 9.80 29.05 2.35
CA ALA A 235 8.85 30.17 2.27
C ALA A 235 8.45 30.55 0.83
N LYS A 236 7.95 29.60 0.03
CA LYS A 236 7.36 29.88 -1.28
C LYS A 236 5.86 30.14 -1.17
N GLU A 237 5.37 30.86 -2.17
CA GLU A 237 4.05 31.48 -2.29
C GLU A 237 2.87 30.65 -1.75
N LYS A 238 1.77 31.33 -1.39
CA LYS A 238 0.53 30.67 -0.97
C LYS A 238 0.07 29.66 -2.03
N THR A 239 0.33 28.37 -1.79
CA THR A 239 -0.19 27.29 -2.63
C THR A 239 -1.71 27.34 -2.66
N ASN A 240 -2.28 27.37 -3.86
CA ASN A 240 -3.72 27.27 -4.07
C ASN A 240 -4.13 25.78 -4.13
N PHE A 241 -4.96 25.35 -3.18
CA PHE A 241 -5.49 23.97 -3.09
C PHE A 241 -6.89 23.82 -3.71
N ASP A 242 -7.46 24.88 -4.29
CA ASP A 242 -8.82 24.89 -4.87
C ASP A 242 -8.89 24.32 -6.29
N LYS A 243 -7.73 24.04 -6.89
CA LYS A 243 -7.61 23.54 -8.26
C LYS A 243 -7.03 22.15 -8.29
N THR A 244 -7.60 21.32 -9.15
CA THR A 244 -6.96 20.07 -9.58
C THR A 244 -5.59 20.41 -10.16
N GLU A 245 -4.59 19.62 -9.77
CA GLU A 245 -3.24 19.75 -10.30
C GLU A 245 -2.83 18.41 -10.89
N ASP A 246 -2.57 18.41 -12.19
CA ASP A 246 -2.02 17.26 -12.90
C ASP A 246 -0.50 17.46 -13.03
N LYS A 247 0.26 16.67 -12.27
CA LYS A 247 1.72 16.74 -12.27
C LYS A 247 2.27 15.67 -13.20
N MET A 248 2.98 16.11 -14.23
CA MET A 248 3.68 15.23 -15.15
C MET A 248 4.55 14.22 -14.37
N GLY A 249 4.41 12.94 -14.69
CA GLY A 249 5.15 11.84 -14.05
C GLY A 249 4.49 11.26 -12.80
N LEU A 250 3.35 11.79 -12.34
CA LEU A 250 2.54 11.16 -11.29
C LEU A 250 1.36 10.40 -11.90
N MET A 251 1.07 9.21 -11.37
CA MET A 251 -0.08 8.39 -11.76
C MET A 251 -1.35 8.67 -10.96
N GLY A 252 -1.25 9.48 -9.90
CA GLY A 252 -2.35 9.84 -9.02
C GLY A 252 -2.39 11.33 -8.76
N THR A 253 -3.47 11.79 -8.15
CA THR A 253 -3.69 13.19 -7.81
C THR A 253 -3.67 13.36 -6.30
N SER A 254 -3.05 14.44 -5.82
CA SER A 254 -3.04 14.77 -4.40
C SER A 254 -4.45 14.82 -3.81
N LEU A 255 -4.65 14.15 -2.68
CA LEU A 255 -5.93 14.13 -1.94
C LEU A 255 -6.27 15.49 -1.33
N PHE A 256 -5.32 16.42 -1.31
CA PHE A 256 -5.48 17.78 -0.79
C PHE A 256 -6.09 18.75 -1.82
N ARG A 257 -6.32 18.27 -3.05
CA ARG A 257 -6.86 19.03 -4.17
C ARG A 257 -8.12 18.35 -4.71
N PRO A 258 -9.00 19.05 -5.45
CA PRO A 258 -10.08 18.39 -6.17
C PRO A 258 -9.52 17.34 -7.13
N LEU A 259 -10.02 16.10 -7.05
CA LEU A 259 -9.65 15.06 -8.02
C LEU A 259 -10.15 15.41 -9.43
N PRO A 260 -9.50 14.90 -10.51
CA PRO A 260 -9.93 15.14 -11.88
C PRO A 260 -11.41 14.78 -12.11
N ALA A 261 -12.05 15.49 -13.04
CA ALA A 261 -13.43 15.24 -13.42
C ALA A 261 -13.60 13.83 -14.02
N GLY A 262 -14.83 13.30 -13.90
CA GLY A 262 -15.18 11.97 -14.40
C GLY A 262 -15.28 10.89 -13.32
N SER A 263 -15.69 9.69 -13.73
CA SER A 263 -15.87 8.54 -12.84
C SER A 263 -14.54 7.88 -12.50
N ARG A 264 -14.28 7.67 -11.21
CA ARG A 264 -13.16 6.87 -10.71
C ARG A 264 -13.60 5.43 -10.52
N THR A 265 -13.09 4.53 -11.36
CA THR A 265 -13.43 3.11 -11.43
C THR A 265 -12.15 2.31 -11.65
N CYS A 266 -12.19 0.98 -11.50
CA CYS A 266 -11.04 0.13 -11.86
C CYS A 266 -10.70 0.20 -13.37
N LYS A 267 -11.65 0.61 -14.20
CA LYS A 267 -11.42 0.89 -15.61
C LYS A 267 -10.57 2.16 -15.81
N THR A 268 -10.87 3.24 -15.08
CA THR A 268 -10.20 4.54 -15.26
C THR A 268 -8.94 4.71 -14.43
N LEU A 269 -8.85 4.04 -13.29
CA LEU A 269 -7.70 4.09 -12.39
C LEU A 269 -6.69 2.97 -12.65
N PRO A 270 -5.42 3.17 -12.28
CA PRO A 270 -4.39 2.14 -12.41
C PRO A 270 -4.54 1.08 -11.30
N ILE A 271 -5.65 0.33 -11.33
CA ILE A 271 -5.96 -0.75 -10.40
C ILE A 271 -6.03 -2.05 -11.20
N PRO A 272 -5.14 -3.03 -10.95
CA PRO A 272 -5.26 -4.36 -11.51
C PRO A 272 -6.62 -5.00 -11.17
N LEU A 273 -7.20 -5.74 -12.12
CA LEU A 273 -8.58 -6.24 -11.97
C LEU A 273 -8.76 -7.13 -10.74
N GLN A 274 -7.73 -7.90 -10.36
CA GLN A 274 -7.73 -8.74 -9.16
C GLN A 274 -7.82 -7.96 -7.83
N TYR A 275 -7.47 -6.66 -7.84
CA TYR A 275 -7.57 -5.76 -6.68
C TYR A 275 -8.77 -4.80 -6.81
N CYS A 276 -9.65 -5.01 -7.79
CA CYS A 276 -10.78 -4.13 -8.02
C CYS A 276 -11.84 -4.27 -6.92
N LEU A 277 -12.13 -3.17 -6.23
CA LEU A 277 -13.18 -3.09 -5.22
C LEU A 277 -14.56 -2.70 -5.77
N CYS A 278 -14.63 -2.26 -7.04
CA CYS A 278 -15.89 -1.87 -7.65
C CYS A 278 -16.76 -3.10 -7.86
N LYS A 279 -18.06 -2.98 -7.56
CA LYS A 279 -19.04 -3.97 -8.02
C LYS A 279 -19.07 -3.90 -9.54
N ILE A 280 -18.74 -5.01 -10.17
CA ILE A 280 -18.81 -5.18 -11.62
C ILE A 280 -20.11 -5.91 -11.90
N ASP A 281 -20.99 -5.31 -12.70
CA ASP A 281 -22.21 -5.96 -13.12
C ASP A 281 -21.89 -7.11 -14.07
N LYS A 282 -22.55 -8.24 -13.87
CA LYS A 282 -22.38 -9.46 -14.65
C LYS A 282 -23.73 -9.92 -15.18
N ALA A 283 -23.74 -10.37 -16.42
CA ALA A 283 -24.91 -10.97 -17.04
C ALA A 283 -24.69 -12.48 -17.18
N ARG A 284 -25.53 -13.27 -16.52
CA ARG A 284 -25.51 -14.72 -16.67
C ARG A 284 -25.83 -15.09 -18.13
N MET A 285 -25.06 -16.03 -18.67
CA MET A 285 -25.26 -16.54 -20.02
C MET A 285 -25.72 -17.99 -19.98
N GLU A 286 -26.40 -18.42 -21.03
CA GLU A 286 -26.64 -19.84 -21.26
C GLU A 286 -25.34 -20.53 -21.70
N ILE A 287 -25.13 -21.74 -21.19
CA ILE A 287 -23.95 -22.53 -21.56
C ILE A 287 -24.22 -23.18 -22.91
N GLU A 288 -23.43 -22.80 -23.91
CA GLU A 288 -23.45 -23.37 -25.25
C GLU A 288 -22.21 -24.25 -25.48
N PRO A 289 -22.26 -25.24 -26.39
CA PRO A 289 -21.11 -26.11 -26.69
C PRO A 289 -19.82 -25.35 -27.02
N LYS A 290 -19.92 -24.19 -27.68
CA LYS A 290 -18.77 -23.33 -28.02
C LYS A 290 -18.00 -22.83 -26.80
N HIS A 291 -18.67 -22.69 -25.65
CA HIS A 291 -18.04 -22.22 -24.41
C HIS A 291 -17.10 -23.27 -23.80
N PHE A 292 -17.19 -24.54 -24.21
CA PHE A 292 -16.29 -25.59 -23.73
C PHE A 292 -14.82 -25.32 -24.06
N GLN A 293 -14.54 -24.61 -25.16
CA GLN A 293 -13.19 -24.16 -25.51
C GLN A 293 -12.55 -23.29 -24.41
N ILE A 294 -13.36 -22.57 -23.62
CA ILE A 294 -12.86 -21.78 -22.47
C ILE A 294 -12.38 -22.71 -21.35
N VAL A 295 -13.11 -23.80 -21.10
CA VAL A 295 -12.73 -24.81 -20.10
C VAL A 295 -11.40 -25.45 -20.51
N GLU A 296 -11.28 -25.89 -21.76
CA GLU A 296 -10.04 -26.46 -22.30
C GLU A 296 -8.87 -25.48 -22.18
N LEU A 297 -9.08 -24.21 -22.55
CA LEU A 297 -8.06 -23.17 -22.45
C LEU A 297 -7.60 -22.98 -21.00
N ILE A 298 -8.53 -22.83 -20.05
CA ILE A 298 -8.20 -22.61 -18.62
C ILE A 298 -7.43 -23.81 -18.08
N THR A 299 -7.93 -25.03 -18.27
CA THR A 299 -7.29 -26.26 -17.79
C THR A 299 -5.89 -26.43 -18.36
N ASN A 300 -5.73 -26.27 -19.68
CA ASN A 300 -4.43 -26.38 -20.33
C ASN A 300 -3.45 -25.30 -19.88
N THR A 301 -3.93 -24.07 -19.67
CA THR A 301 -3.11 -22.96 -19.17
C THR A 301 -2.60 -23.22 -17.76
N ILE A 302 -3.45 -23.72 -16.86
CA ILE A 302 -3.05 -24.06 -15.49
C ILE A 302 -2.02 -25.20 -15.49
N ASN A 303 -2.27 -26.27 -16.25
CA ASN A 303 -1.33 -27.39 -16.36
C ASN A 303 0.03 -26.95 -16.92
N ALA A 304 0.03 -26.09 -17.95
CA ALA A 304 1.25 -25.52 -18.51
C ALA A 304 2.01 -24.70 -17.47
N GLN A 305 1.32 -23.81 -16.74
CA GLN A 305 1.95 -23.01 -15.68
C GLN A 305 2.53 -23.89 -14.55
N LEU A 306 1.82 -24.95 -14.13
CA LEU A 306 2.33 -25.89 -13.14
C LEU A 306 3.58 -26.61 -13.64
N SER A 307 3.60 -27.01 -14.91
CA SER A 307 4.76 -27.65 -15.54
C SER A 307 5.96 -26.71 -15.65
N ASP A 308 5.75 -25.52 -16.22
CA ASP A 308 6.81 -24.53 -16.47
C ASP A 308 7.47 -24.04 -15.18
N ASN A 309 6.73 -24.05 -14.07
CA ASN A 309 7.23 -23.69 -12.74
C ASN A 309 7.70 -24.91 -11.91
N GLY A 310 7.80 -26.10 -12.51
CA GLY A 310 8.38 -27.30 -11.88
C GLY A 310 7.46 -28.03 -10.88
N PHE A 311 6.17 -27.69 -10.83
CA PHE A 311 5.18 -28.27 -9.93
C PHE A 311 4.45 -29.49 -10.50
N ALA A 312 4.69 -29.89 -11.74
CA ALA A 312 4.00 -31.01 -12.39
C ALA A 312 4.09 -32.36 -11.65
N LYS A 313 5.11 -32.57 -10.81
CA LYS A 313 5.24 -33.79 -9.98
C LYS A 313 4.53 -33.69 -8.62
N MET A 314 4.16 -32.49 -8.20
CA MET A 314 3.51 -32.21 -6.92
C MET A 314 1.99 -32.07 -7.06
N CYS A 315 1.52 -31.72 -8.26
CA CYS A 315 0.12 -31.48 -8.57
C CYS A 315 -0.41 -32.55 -9.54
N GLU A 316 -1.70 -32.87 -9.41
CA GLU A 316 -2.40 -33.71 -10.38
C GLU A 316 -2.61 -32.95 -11.70
N THR A 317 -2.46 -33.63 -12.83
CA THR A 317 -2.78 -33.05 -14.14
C THR A 317 -4.29 -32.86 -14.25
N LEU A 318 -4.72 -31.61 -14.36
CA LEU A 318 -6.14 -31.27 -14.49
C LEU A 318 -6.67 -31.73 -15.86
N SER A 319 -7.92 -32.19 -15.91
CA SER A 319 -8.62 -32.52 -17.15
C SER A 319 -9.85 -31.62 -17.33
N PRO A 320 -10.18 -31.18 -18.56
CA PRO A 320 -11.40 -30.40 -18.78
C PRO A 320 -12.62 -31.27 -18.49
N ASP A 321 -13.44 -30.91 -17.51
CA ASP A 321 -14.67 -31.65 -17.15
C ASP A 321 -15.92 -30.90 -17.61
N GLN A 322 -16.41 -29.94 -16.81
CA GLN A 322 -17.67 -29.26 -17.09
C GLN A 322 -17.64 -27.79 -16.69
N MET A 323 -18.24 -26.94 -17.53
CA MET A 323 -18.60 -25.57 -17.14
C MET A 323 -19.87 -25.57 -16.28
N ILE A 324 -19.78 -25.03 -15.06
CA ILE A 324 -20.90 -24.86 -14.13
C ILE A 324 -21.66 -23.56 -14.42
N SER A 325 -20.92 -22.48 -14.68
CA SER A 325 -21.51 -21.18 -14.98
C SER A 325 -20.60 -20.33 -15.84
N ILE A 326 -21.21 -19.46 -16.63
CA ILE A 326 -20.55 -18.39 -17.37
C ILE A 326 -21.36 -17.11 -17.20
N GLU A 327 -20.67 -16.05 -16.81
CA GLU A 327 -21.24 -14.71 -16.70
C GLU A 327 -20.37 -13.73 -17.47
N ARG A 328 -20.98 -12.94 -18.35
CA ARG A 328 -20.27 -11.87 -19.06
C ARG A 328 -20.14 -10.66 -18.16
N VAL A 329 -18.93 -10.12 -18.06
CA VAL A 329 -18.69 -8.84 -17.40
C VAL A 329 -19.24 -7.71 -18.26
N MET A 330 -20.22 -6.97 -17.73
CA MET A 330 -20.85 -5.87 -18.44
C MET A 330 -19.86 -4.73 -18.70
N GLY A 331 -19.91 -4.16 -19.91
CA GLY A 331 -18.97 -3.11 -20.34
C GLY A 331 -17.59 -3.61 -20.75
N SER A 332 -17.34 -4.93 -20.73
CA SER A 332 -16.15 -5.54 -21.34
C SER A 332 -16.41 -6.01 -22.78
N THR A 333 -15.36 -6.07 -23.59
CA THR A 333 -15.42 -6.62 -24.94
C THR A 333 -15.48 -8.14 -24.93
N ALA A 334 -14.66 -8.80 -24.08
CA ALA A 334 -14.55 -10.25 -24.01
C ALA A 334 -14.04 -10.75 -22.64
N LEU A 335 -14.62 -10.27 -21.53
CA LEU A 335 -14.30 -10.77 -20.18
C LEU A 335 -15.49 -11.56 -19.61
N PHE A 336 -15.18 -12.76 -19.12
CA PHE A 336 -16.15 -13.69 -18.56
C PHE A 336 -15.68 -14.15 -17.18
N ASP A 337 -16.63 -14.28 -16.25
CA ASP A 337 -16.45 -15.06 -15.02
C ASP A 337 -16.98 -16.47 -15.28
N VAL A 338 -16.15 -17.47 -15.03
CA VAL A 338 -16.43 -18.86 -15.36
C VAL A 338 -16.13 -19.72 -14.14
N THR A 339 -17.11 -20.55 -13.77
CA THR A 339 -16.90 -21.61 -12.79
C THR A 339 -16.85 -22.93 -13.53
N ILE A 340 -15.76 -23.66 -13.34
CA ILE A 340 -15.54 -25.01 -13.89
C ILE A 340 -15.46 -26.01 -12.75
N ARG A 341 -15.92 -27.23 -13.00
CA ARG A 341 -15.72 -28.37 -12.09
C ARG A 341 -14.39 -29.05 -12.41
#